data_AF-A0A197JB21-F1
#
_entry.id   AF-A0A197JB21-F1
#
_cell.length_a   1.000
_cell.length_b   1.000
_cell.length_c   1.000
_cell.angle_alpha   90.00
_cell.angle_beta   90.00
_cell.angle_gamma   90.00
#
_symmetry.space_group_name_H-M   'P 1'
#
loop_
_entity.id
_entity.type
_entity.pdbx_description
1 polymer ?
#
loop_
_entity_poly.entity_id
_entity_poly.type
_entity_poly.pdbx_seq_one_letter_code
_entity_poly.pdbx_strand_id
1 'polypeptide(L)'
;LQKQQSISGVAKAVGVNKATVSRLKNTFLPTLPRQASGRPCILSDVKLRQINRNVLKGDCTTGRDVHKRLQQEGIQISYQTILNSLRKIRIDPRKKSKKPFLSKKHQQERL
;
A
#
# COMPACT_ATOMS: atom_id res chain seq x y z
N LEU A 1 21.87 -19.50 -12.66
CA LEU A 1 20.68 -18.71 -13.06
C LEU A 1 21.15 -17.55 -13.93
N GLN A 2 21.35 -17.77 -15.24
CA GLN A 2 21.64 -16.68 -16.16
C GLN A 2 20.40 -15.77 -16.23
N LYS A 3 20.61 -14.50 -15.91
CA LYS A 3 19.71 -13.33 -16.00
C LYS A 3 18.21 -13.65 -16.25
N GLN A 4 17.41 -13.49 -15.20
CA GLN A 4 15.94 -13.30 -15.23
C GLN A 4 15.03 -14.52 -15.53
N GLN A 5 15.54 -15.75 -15.56
CA GLN A 5 14.64 -16.92 -15.68
C GLN A 5 13.86 -17.18 -14.38
N SER A 6 12.55 -17.42 -14.50
CA SER A 6 11.69 -17.76 -13.36
C SER A 6 12.03 -19.16 -12.80
N ILE A 7 11.79 -19.39 -11.51
CA ILE A 7 12.00 -20.72 -10.88
C ILE A 7 11.24 -21.81 -11.65
N SER A 8 10.04 -21.48 -12.13
CA SER A 8 9.23 -22.39 -12.96
C SER A 8 9.86 -22.67 -14.32
N GLY A 9 10.47 -21.68 -14.96
CA GLY A 9 11.17 -21.86 -16.25
C GLY A 9 12.37 -22.77 -16.12
N VAL A 10 13.16 -22.60 -15.06
CA VAL A 10 14.34 -23.44 -14.79
C VAL A 10 13.95 -24.85 -14.40
N ALA A 11 12.91 -25.01 -13.57
CA ALA A 11 12.35 -26.31 -13.25
C ALA A 11 11.94 -27.09 -14.52
N LYS A 12 11.30 -26.41 -15.47
CA LYS A 12 10.89 -27.01 -16.75
C LYS A 12 12.08 -27.34 -17.65
N ALA A 13 13.08 -26.46 -17.74
CA ALA A 13 14.25 -26.66 -18.59
C ALA A 13 15.16 -27.79 -18.10
N VAL A 14 15.29 -27.95 -16.77
CA VAL A 14 16.18 -28.95 -16.15
C VAL A 14 15.42 -30.23 -15.78
N GLY A 15 14.09 -30.25 -15.83
CA GLY A 15 13.27 -31.40 -15.47
C GLY A 15 13.20 -31.67 -13.97
N VAL A 16 13.42 -30.65 -13.13
CA VAL A 16 13.50 -30.77 -11.67
C VAL A 16 12.33 -30.05 -11.00
N ASN A 17 11.87 -30.55 -9.85
CA ASN A 17 10.79 -29.91 -9.10
C ASN A 17 11.13 -28.46 -8.70
N LYS A 18 10.17 -27.55 -8.84
CA LYS A 18 10.26 -26.14 -8.43
C LYS A 18 10.76 -25.98 -6.99
N ALA A 19 10.32 -26.85 -6.07
CA ALA A 19 10.74 -26.82 -4.68
C ALA A 19 12.26 -27.07 -4.53
N THR A 20 12.79 -28.02 -5.30
CA THR A 20 14.22 -28.35 -5.33
C THR A 20 15.02 -27.17 -5.91
N VAL A 21 14.57 -26.59 -7.01
CA VAL A 21 15.21 -25.40 -7.61
C VAL A 21 15.22 -24.22 -6.62
N SER A 22 14.11 -24.00 -5.91
CA SER A 22 13.99 -22.97 -4.88
C SER A 22 14.95 -23.22 -3.71
N ARG A 23 15.04 -24.47 -3.22
CA ARG A 23 15.97 -24.85 -2.15
C ARG A 23 17.42 -24.60 -2.57
N LEU A 24 17.82 -25.10 -3.74
CA LEU A 24 19.17 -24.93 -4.28
C LEU A 24 19.52 -23.46 -4.51
N LYS A 25 18.57 -22.65 -5.01
CA LYS A 25 18.76 -21.20 -5.13
C LYS A 25 19.07 -20.58 -3.77
N ASN A 26 18.29 -20.90 -2.75
CA ASN A 26 18.45 -20.30 -1.43
C ASN A 26 19.76 -20.74 -0.73
N THR A 27 20.22 -21.97 -0.97
CA THR A 27 21.46 -22.49 -0.36
C THR A 27 22.71 -21.99 -1.07
N PHE A 28 22.73 -21.99 -2.40
CA PHE A 28 23.95 -21.72 -3.17
C PHE A 28 24.04 -20.29 -3.73
N LEU A 29 22.92 -19.56 -3.78
CA LEU A 29 22.86 -18.22 -4.38
C LEU A 29 22.09 -17.23 -3.47
N PRO A 30 22.53 -17.03 -2.21
CA PRO A 30 21.84 -16.16 -1.25
C PRO A 30 21.85 -14.67 -1.66
N THR A 31 22.80 -14.27 -2.50
CA THR A 31 22.90 -12.90 -3.02
C THR A 31 21.86 -12.57 -4.08
N LEU A 32 21.16 -13.57 -4.63
CA LEU A 32 20.09 -13.33 -5.60
C LEU A 32 18.85 -12.76 -4.92
N PRO A 33 18.21 -11.73 -5.50
CA PRO A 33 16.98 -11.19 -4.94
C PRO A 33 15.90 -12.27 -4.86
N ARG A 34 15.17 -12.26 -3.75
CA ARG A 34 13.98 -13.09 -3.59
C ARG A 34 12.93 -12.62 -4.59
N GLN A 35 12.20 -13.57 -5.17
CA GLN A 35 11.05 -13.19 -5.99
C GLN A 35 10.00 -12.54 -5.09
N ALA A 36 9.41 -11.43 -5.57
CA ALA A 36 8.31 -10.79 -4.87
C ALA A 36 7.18 -11.81 -4.70
N SER A 37 6.82 -12.09 -3.44
CA SER A 37 5.73 -12.98 -3.10
C SER A 37 4.45 -12.20 -2.88
N GLY A 38 3.32 -12.82 -3.22
CA GLY A 38 1.99 -12.28 -2.93
C GLY A 38 1.42 -11.41 -4.04
N ARG A 39 0.21 -10.88 -3.78
CA ARG A 39 -0.54 -10.07 -4.73
C ARG A 39 0.12 -8.68 -4.86
N PRO A 40 0.29 -8.15 -6.09
CA PRO A 40 0.77 -6.79 -6.27
C PRO A 40 -0.17 -5.78 -5.58
N CYS A 41 0.40 -4.68 -5.10
CA CYS A 41 -0.39 -3.63 -4.49
C CYS A 41 -1.30 -2.97 -5.53
N ILE A 42 -2.52 -2.60 -5.12
CA ILE A 42 -3.50 -1.96 -6.01
C ILE A 42 -3.01 -0.55 -6.43
N LEU A 43 -2.35 0.16 -5.50
CA LEU A 43 -1.75 1.45 -5.79
C LEU A 43 -0.27 1.29 -6.12
N SER A 44 0.10 1.71 -7.33
CA SER A 44 1.50 1.77 -7.75
C SER A 44 2.25 2.88 -7.02
N ASP A 45 3.58 2.79 -6.96
CA ASP A 45 4.41 3.82 -6.32
C ASP A 45 4.29 5.18 -7.03
N VAL A 46 4.04 5.18 -8.35
CA VAL A 46 3.76 6.40 -9.12
C VAL A 46 2.47 7.06 -8.63
N LYS A 47 1.41 6.28 -8.43
CA LYS A 47 0.14 6.79 -7.90
C LYS A 47 0.29 7.29 -6.47
N LEU A 48 1.05 6.60 -5.62
CA LEU A 48 1.36 7.07 -4.27
C LEU A 48 2.10 8.42 -4.27
N ARG A 49 3.05 8.62 -5.20
CA ARG A 49 3.72 9.93 -5.37
C ARG A 49 2.77 11.02 -5.87
N GLN A 50 1.83 10.68 -6.75
CA GLN A 50 0.79 11.61 -7.19
C GLN A 50 -0.11 12.03 -6.02
N ILE A 51 -0.58 11.08 -5.21
CA ILE A 51 -1.37 11.35 -4.00
C ILE A 51 -0.59 12.25 -3.05
N ASN A 52 0.70 11.96 -2.80
CA ASN A 52 1.55 12.78 -1.95
C ASN A 52 1.58 14.24 -2.42
N ARG A 53 1.82 14.47 -3.71
CA ARG A 53 1.82 15.82 -4.29
C ARG A 53 0.47 16.52 -4.14
N ASN A 54 -0.64 15.82 -4.38
CA ASN A 54 -1.97 16.40 -4.26
C ASN A 54 -2.30 16.79 -2.81
N VAL A 55 -1.88 15.98 -1.84
CA VAL A 55 -2.07 16.31 -0.41
C VAL A 55 -1.19 17.50 -0.02
N LEU A 56 0.08 17.53 -0.42
CA LEU A 56 1.00 18.63 -0.12
C LEU A 56 0.59 19.96 -0.78
N LYS A 57 -0.01 19.92 -1.98
CA LYS A 57 -0.58 21.09 -2.64
C LYS A 57 -1.88 21.59 -2.01
N GLY A 58 -2.53 20.76 -1.18
CA GLY A 58 -3.83 21.07 -0.58
C GLY A 58 -5.04 20.69 -1.43
N ASP A 59 -4.85 20.06 -2.59
CA ASP A 59 -5.96 19.58 -3.45
C ASP A 59 -6.80 18.50 -2.76
N CYS A 60 -6.18 17.71 -1.87
CA CYS A 60 -6.84 16.69 -1.08
C CYS A 60 -6.54 16.93 0.41
N THR A 61 -7.52 17.47 1.15
CA THR A 61 -7.32 17.83 2.57
C THR A 61 -7.56 16.67 3.53
N THR A 62 -8.40 15.71 3.14
CA THR A 62 -8.76 14.57 3.96
C THR A 62 -8.54 13.23 3.24
N GLY A 63 -8.39 12.15 4.02
CA GLY A 63 -8.35 10.81 3.45
C GLY A 63 -9.62 10.44 2.66
N ARG A 64 -10.77 11.06 2.97
CA ARG A 64 -12.02 10.90 2.21
C ARG A 64 -11.94 11.61 0.85
N ASP A 65 -11.31 12.76 0.77
CA ASP A 65 -11.11 13.47 -0.50
C ASP A 65 -10.22 12.63 -1.43
N VAL A 66 -9.14 12.06 -0.88
CA VAL A 66 -8.28 11.11 -1.60
C VAL A 66 -9.09 9.90 -2.08
N HIS A 67 -9.97 9.35 -1.25
CA HIS A 67 -10.83 8.23 -1.63
C HIS A 67 -11.78 8.56 -2.75
N LYS A 68 -12.50 9.67 -2.64
CA LYS A 68 -13.43 10.14 -3.67
C LYS A 68 -12.71 10.37 -5.00
N ARG A 69 -11.53 10.99 -4.97
CA ARG A 69 -10.73 11.23 -6.17
C ARG A 69 -10.27 9.93 -6.84
N LEU A 70 -9.84 8.94 -6.07
CA LEU A 70 -9.46 7.64 -6.61
C LEU A 70 -10.66 6.87 -7.18
N GLN A 71 -11.84 6.99 -6.57
CA GLN A 71 -13.07 6.43 -7.14
C GLN A 71 -13.46 7.12 -8.46
N GLN A 72 -13.29 8.45 -8.56
CA GLN A 72 -13.50 9.20 -9.81
C GLN A 72 -12.53 8.78 -10.92
N GLU A 73 -11.30 8.38 -10.55
CA GLU A 73 -10.31 7.79 -11.48
C GLU A 73 -10.59 6.31 -11.81
N GLY A 74 -11.70 5.74 -11.32
CA GLY A 74 -12.10 4.34 -11.56
C GLY A 74 -11.41 3.31 -10.65
N ILE A 75 -10.63 3.76 -9.67
CA ILE A 75 -9.89 2.88 -8.76
C ILE A 75 -10.78 2.52 -7.56
N GLN A 76 -11.33 1.31 -7.58
CA GLN A 76 -12.16 0.79 -6.49
C GLN A 76 -11.28 0.20 -5.38
N ILE A 77 -11.13 0.97 -4.30
CA ILE A 77 -10.39 0.56 -3.11
C ILE A 77 -11.17 0.89 -1.84
N SER A 78 -10.92 0.11 -0.79
CA SER A 78 -11.50 0.37 0.52
C SER A 78 -10.89 1.63 1.14
N TYR A 79 -11.66 2.31 1.99
CA TYR A 79 -11.17 3.46 2.73
C TYR A 79 -9.97 3.11 3.62
N GLN A 80 -9.96 1.92 4.24
CA GLN A 80 -8.84 1.48 5.07
C GLN A 80 -7.54 1.31 4.26
N THR A 81 -7.65 0.82 3.02
CA THR A 81 -6.51 0.71 2.09
C THR A 81 -5.87 2.07 1.84
N ILE A 82 -6.68 3.13 1.76
CA ILE A 82 -6.18 4.50 1.59
C ILE A 82 -5.47 4.97 2.83
N LEU A 83 -6.03 4.76 4.03
CA LEU A 83 -5.35 5.14 5.27
C LEU A 83 -3.98 4.45 5.39
N ASN A 84 -3.90 3.17 5.05
CA ASN A 84 -2.64 2.43 5.04
C ASN A 84 -1.67 2.98 3.99
N SER A 85 -2.18 3.37 2.81
CA SER A 85 -1.39 3.97 1.74
C SER A 85 -0.83 5.34 2.11
N LEU A 86 -1.61 6.17 2.82
CA LEU A 86 -1.17 7.45 3.36
C LEU A 86 -0.05 7.26 4.39
N ARG A 87 -0.20 6.30 5.33
CA ARG A 87 0.88 5.98 6.28
C ARG A 87 2.16 5.50 5.59
N LYS A 88 2.03 4.73 4.51
CA LYS A 88 3.17 4.27 3.69
C LYS A 88 3.96 5.43 3.10
N ILE A 89 3.29 6.54 2.74
CA ILE A 89 3.93 7.78 2.27
C ILE A 89 4.21 8.79 3.40
N ARG A 90 4.23 8.35 4.66
CA ARG A 90 4.52 9.17 5.86
C ARG A 90 3.51 10.30 6.11
N ILE A 91 2.28 10.16 5.62
CA ILE A 91 1.16 11.04 5.94
C ILE A 91 0.29 10.31 6.95
N ASP A 92 0.14 10.87 8.15
CA ASP A 92 -0.70 10.28 9.20
C ASP A 92 -2.13 10.83 9.13
N PRO A 93 -3.09 10.06 8.60
CA PRO A 93 -4.48 10.48 8.60
C PRO A 93 -5.01 10.45 10.04
N ARG A 94 -5.42 11.61 10.54
CA ARG A 94 -6.08 11.76 11.84
C ARG A 94 -7.58 11.94 11.67
N LYS A 95 -8.35 11.33 12.57
CA LYS A 95 -9.79 11.58 12.65
C LYS A 95 -9.98 13.02 13.14
N LYS A 96 -10.64 13.85 12.34
CA LYS A 96 -11.05 15.19 12.76
C LYS A 96 -12.01 15.07 13.94
N SER A 97 -11.72 15.73 15.06
CA SER A 97 -12.66 15.85 16.18
C SER A 97 -13.87 16.67 15.73
N LYS A 98 -15.07 16.30 16.18
CA LYS A 98 -16.24 17.18 16.03
C LYS A 98 -16.04 18.39 16.97
N LYS A 99 -16.56 19.56 16.56
CA LYS A 99 -16.49 20.84 17.31
C LYS A 99 -17.01 20.71 18.75
N PRO A 100 -16.67 21.69 19.63
CA PRO A 100 -15.88 21.47 20.83
C PRO A 100 -16.47 20.37 21.73
N PHE A 101 -15.59 19.65 22.44
CA PHE A 101 -16.04 18.88 23.59
C PHE A 101 -16.74 19.87 24.53
N LEU A 102 -18.07 19.82 24.59
CA LEU A 102 -18.82 20.58 25.58
C LEU A 102 -18.19 20.20 26.93
N SER A 103 -17.60 21.19 27.60
CA SER A 103 -17.16 20.98 28.98
C SER A 103 -18.38 20.59 29.80
N LYS A 104 -18.20 19.92 30.94
CA LYS A 104 -19.33 19.57 31.82
C LYS A 104 -20.25 20.78 32.08
N LYS A 105 -19.65 21.97 32.22
CA LYS A 105 -20.35 23.26 32.33
C LYS A 105 -21.23 23.57 31.11
N HIS A 106 -20.69 23.51 29.89
CA HIS A 106 -21.48 23.74 28.68
C HIS A 106 -22.57 22.68 28.43
N GLN A 107 -22.43 21.47 29.00
CA GLN A 107 -23.48 20.45 28.94
C GLN A 107 -24.62 20.76 29.91
N GLN A 108 -24.30 21.27 31.10
CA GLN A 108 -25.27 21.69 32.12
C GLN A 108 -26.06 22.93 31.70
N GLU A 109 -25.42 23.92 31.09
CA GLU A 109 -26.07 25.15 30.59
C GLU A 109 -27.01 24.92 29.38
N ARG A 110 -26.96 23.73 28.78
CA ARG A 110 -27.75 23.37 27.59
C ARG A 110 -29.02 22.58 27.92
N LEU A 111 -29.14 22.05 29.14
CA LEU A 111 -30.29 21.33 29.68
C LEU A 111 -31.18 22.31 30.46
#